data_AF-A0A2N4YP88-F1
#
_entry.id   AF-A0A2N4YP88-F1
#
_cell.length_a   1.000
_cell.length_b   1.000
_cell.length_c   1.000
_cell.angle_alpha   90.00
_cell.angle_beta   90.00
_cell.angle_gamma   90.00
#
_symmetry.space_group_name_H-M   'P 1'
#
loop_
_entity.id
_entity.type
_entity.pdbx_description
1 polymer ?
#
loop_
_entity_poly.entity_id
_entity_poly.type
_entity_poly.pdbx_seq_one_letter_code
_entity_poly.pdbx_strand_id
1 'polypeptide(L)'
;TLKGDACQLLISGEDEAEAFAALTAFMRDEFPHCDAPLPAAPTLDVQPVPESLSRLNPTLFHAHPVCAGSAGGTLVHLKSRDLHELGELPVAASPEQEQAALDNGLRLLVKDIELRLLDNDGTASAILEAHRSLATDASLRQHLLGGILTGLSCAQAIVATGDHFCAQFRDSGNSYLQERVLDVRDVCFQLLQHI
;
A
#
# COMPACT_ATOMS: atom_id res chain seq x y z
N THR A 1 -7.84 -10.10 12.20
CA THR A 1 -9.05 -10.94 12.17
C THR A 1 -9.38 -11.23 10.73
N LEU A 2 -9.83 -12.44 10.41
CA LEU A 2 -10.19 -12.86 9.06
C LEU A 2 -11.68 -12.64 8.80
N LYS A 3 -12.09 -12.77 7.53
CA LYS A 3 -13.49 -12.67 7.14
C LYS A 3 -14.33 -13.71 7.91
N GLY A 4 -15.29 -13.23 8.69
CA GLY A 4 -16.20 -14.08 9.45
C GLY A 4 -15.81 -14.29 10.92
N ASP A 5 -14.67 -13.73 11.36
CA ASP A 5 -14.33 -13.73 12.78
C ASP A 5 -15.35 -12.93 13.59
N ALA A 6 -15.76 -13.48 14.73
CA ALA A 6 -16.59 -12.75 15.69
C ALA A 6 -15.69 -11.77 16.46
N CYS A 7 -16.00 -10.48 16.36
CA CYS A 7 -15.36 -9.44 17.17
C CYS A 7 -16.21 -9.12 18.40
N GLN A 8 -15.57 -9.05 19.56
CA GLN A 8 -16.16 -8.52 20.79
C GLN A 8 -15.43 -7.26 21.19
N LEU A 9 -16.18 -6.21 21.50
CA LEU A 9 -15.65 -4.94 21.98
C LEU A 9 -16.05 -4.75 23.43
N LEU A 10 -15.07 -4.50 24.29
CA LEU A 10 -15.27 -4.09 25.67
C LEU A 10 -15.03 -2.57 25.73
N ILE A 11 -16.04 -1.84 26.19
CA ILE A 11 -15.96 -0.39 26.40
C ILE A 11 -16.02 -0.16 27.91
N SER A 12 -15.05 0.57 28.44
CA SER A 12 -14.94 0.84 29.88
C SER A 12 -14.28 2.20 30.09
N GLY A 13 -14.86 3.03 30.96
CA GLY A 13 -14.38 4.39 31.23
C GLY A 13 -15.48 5.24 31.83
N GLU A 14 -15.15 6.47 32.20
CA GLU A 14 -16.13 7.43 32.74
C GLU A 14 -17.19 7.84 31.69
N ASP A 15 -16.86 7.70 30.41
CA ASP A 15 -17.67 8.04 29.24
C ASP A 15 -18.22 6.80 28.49
N GLU A 16 -18.21 5.61 29.11
CA GLU A 16 -18.52 4.34 28.44
C GLU A 16 -19.85 4.34 27.69
N ALA A 17 -20.88 4.99 28.24
CA ALA A 17 -22.21 5.05 27.63
C ALA A 17 -22.24 5.92 26.38
N GLU A 18 -21.52 7.05 26.39
CA GLU A 18 -21.41 7.96 25.24
C GLU A 18 -20.55 7.32 24.15
N ALA A 19 -19.40 6.74 24.51
CA ALA A 19 -18.54 6.01 23.60
C ALA A 19 -19.25 4.82 22.95
N PHE A 20 -20.04 4.05 23.72
CA PHE A 20 -20.85 2.95 23.19
C PHE A 20 -21.89 3.46 22.18
N ALA A 21 -22.59 4.55 22.49
CA ALA A 21 -23.59 5.13 21.59
C ALA A 21 -22.96 5.63 20.29
N ALA A 22 -21.84 6.36 20.38
CA ALA A 22 -21.11 6.88 19.24
C ALA A 22 -20.57 5.75 18.35
N LEU A 23 -19.91 4.75 18.94
CA LEU A 23 -19.35 3.61 18.20
C LEU A 23 -20.44 2.76 17.55
N THR A 24 -21.57 2.56 18.23
CA THR A 24 -22.72 1.84 17.67
C THR A 24 -23.31 2.59 16.47
N ALA A 25 -23.44 3.92 16.56
CA ALA A 25 -23.89 4.74 15.44
C ALA A 25 -22.92 4.65 14.26
N PHE A 26 -21.62 4.83 14.52
CA PHE A 26 -20.58 4.70 13.52
C PHE A 26 -20.61 3.33 12.81
N MET A 27 -20.65 2.23 13.56
CA MET A 27 -20.67 0.87 12.99
C MET A 27 -21.87 0.58 12.10
N ARG A 28 -23.02 1.18 12.42
CA ARG A 28 -24.26 0.99 11.66
C ARG A 28 -24.32 1.91 10.45
N ASP A 29 -23.94 3.17 10.62
CA ASP A 29 -24.29 4.24 9.68
C ASP A 29 -23.09 4.72 8.84
N GLU A 30 -21.86 4.56 9.32
CA GLU A 30 -20.65 5.07 8.66
C GLU A 30 -19.70 3.96 8.21
N PHE A 31 -19.41 2.99 9.07
CA PHE A 31 -18.46 1.90 8.81
C PHE A 31 -18.71 1.12 7.50
N PRO A 32 -19.97 0.81 7.11
CA PRO A 32 -20.25 0.13 5.83
C PRO A 32 -19.89 0.96 4.58
N HIS A 33 -19.58 2.24 4.76
CA HIS A 33 -19.31 3.21 3.70
C HIS A 33 -17.88 3.77 3.75
N CYS A 34 -17.04 3.29 4.66
CA CYS A 34 -15.65 3.76 4.77
C CYS A 34 -14.79 3.39 3.55
N ASP A 35 -15.13 2.31 2.84
CA ASP A 35 -14.42 1.91 1.63
C ASP A 35 -15.05 2.57 0.40
N ALA A 36 -14.26 3.35 -0.34
CA ALA A 36 -14.69 3.87 -1.62
C ALA A 36 -14.83 2.71 -2.63
N PRO A 37 -15.94 2.63 -3.38
CA PRO A 37 -16.11 1.59 -4.40
C PRO A 37 -15.05 1.75 -5.49
N LEU A 38 -14.44 0.63 -5.89
CA LEU A 38 -13.51 0.62 -7.01
C LEU A 38 -14.24 1.03 -8.30
N PRO A 39 -13.71 1.98 -9.09
CA PRO A 39 -14.32 2.35 -10.35
C PRO A 39 -14.31 1.14 -11.31
N ALA A 40 -15.45 0.92 -11.98
CA ALA A 40 -15.53 -0.12 -13.00
C ALA A 40 -14.62 0.25 -14.18
N ALA A 41 -13.82 -0.71 -14.65
CA ALA A 41 -13.04 -0.52 -15.86
C ALA A 41 -13.99 -0.34 -17.06
N PRO A 42 -13.84 0.72 -17.87
CA PRO A 42 -14.65 0.90 -19.06
C PRO A 42 -14.38 -0.26 -20.03
N THR A 43 -15.46 -0.90 -20.49
CA THR A 43 -15.39 -1.86 -21.59
C THR A 43 -15.35 -1.07 -22.89
N LEU A 44 -14.31 -1.28 -23.68
CA LEU A 44 -14.12 -0.62 -24.96
C LEU A 44 -14.16 -1.65 -26.07
N ASP A 45 -14.98 -1.39 -27.08
CA ASP A 45 -15.01 -2.20 -28.29
C ASP A 45 -13.69 -2.02 -29.06
N VAL A 46 -13.04 -3.15 -29.37
CA VAL A 46 -11.80 -3.17 -30.14
C VAL A 46 -12.08 -2.63 -31.54
N GLN A 47 -11.55 -1.45 -31.84
CA GLN A 47 -11.64 -0.85 -33.18
C GLN A 47 -10.64 -1.52 -34.13
N PRO A 48 -11.00 -1.74 -35.41
CA PRO A 48 -10.08 -2.29 -36.40
C PRO A 48 -8.92 -1.32 -36.69
N VAL A 49 -7.76 -1.88 -37.02
CA VAL A 49 -6.57 -1.10 -37.37
C VAL A 49 -6.81 -0.36 -38.70
N PRO A 50 -6.57 0.96 -38.78
CA PRO A 50 -6.69 1.70 -40.02
C PRO A 50 -5.88 1.10 -41.17
N GLU A 51 -6.43 1.09 -42.39
CA GLU A 51 -5.80 0.45 -43.56
C GLU A 51 -4.42 1.06 -43.90
N SER A 52 -4.23 2.36 -43.65
CA SER A 52 -2.94 3.02 -43.81
C SER A 52 -1.85 2.45 -42.91
N LEU A 53 -2.20 2.01 -41.69
CA LEU A 53 -1.29 1.38 -40.75
C LEU A 53 -1.10 -0.10 -41.06
N SER A 54 -2.14 -0.82 -41.48
CA SER A 54 -2.02 -2.24 -41.82
C SER A 54 -1.04 -2.47 -42.99
N ARG A 55 -0.99 -1.55 -43.96
CA ARG A 55 -0.05 -1.57 -45.09
C ARG A 55 1.43 -1.42 -44.69
N LEU A 56 1.73 -0.88 -43.51
CA LEU A 56 3.10 -0.78 -42.99
C LEU A 56 3.60 -2.11 -42.41
N ASN A 57 2.74 -3.13 -42.37
CA ASN A 57 3.00 -4.44 -41.78
C ASN A 57 3.61 -4.39 -40.35
N PRO A 58 3.03 -3.61 -39.42
CA PRO A 58 3.56 -3.47 -38.08
C PRO A 58 3.30 -4.72 -37.22
N THR A 59 4.13 -4.92 -36.20
CA THR A 59 3.78 -5.78 -35.07
C THR A 59 2.76 -5.05 -34.21
N LEU A 60 1.55 -5.60 -34.09
CA LEU A 60 0.43 -4.98 -33.38
C LEU A 60 0.15 -5.69 -32.05
N PHE A 61 -0.06 -4.89 -31.01
CA PHE A 61 -0.52 -5.34 -29.70
C PHE A 61 -1.79 -4.57 -29.32
N HIS A 62 -2.90 -5.28 -29.14
CA HIS A 62 -4.15 -4.68 -28.67
C HIS A 62 -4.14 -4.61 -27.14
N ALA A 63 -4.58 -3.48 -26.59
CA ALA A 63 -4.62 -3.21 -25.15
C ALA A 63 -5.83 -2.33 -24.79
N HIS A 64 -6.10 -2.19 -23.50
CA HIS A 64 -7.11 -1.26 -22.99
C HIS A 64 -6.50 0.15 -22.86
N PRO A 65 -7.00 1.16 -23.60
CA PRO A 65 -6.46 2.51 -23.52
C PRO A 65 -6.87 3.17 -22.19
N VAL A 66 -5.92 3.86 -21.55
CA VAL A 66 -6.15 4.59 -20.29
C VAL A 66 -6.38 6.09 -20.56
N CYS A 67 -5.73 6.65 -21.58
CA CYS A 67 -5.92 8.02 -22.04
C CYS A 67 -5.87 8.09 -23.57
N ALA A 68 -6.52 9.10 -24.16
CA ALA A 68 -6.49 9.32 -25.60
C ALA A 68 -5.20 10.00 -26.03
N GLY A 69 -4.67 9.62 -27.21
CA GLY A 69 -3.49 10.24 -27.80
C GLY A 69 -2.66 9.26 -28.62
N SER A 70 -1.57 9.77 -29.19
CA SER A 70 -0.57 8.99 -29.92
C SER A 70 0.82 9.41 -29.47
N ALA A 71 1.71 8.44 -29.24
CA ALA A 71 3.09 8.68 -28.84
C ALA A 71 4.05 7.79 -29.65
N GLY A 72 5.29 8.25 -29.80
CA GLY A 72 6.39 7.49 -30.38
C GLY A 72 7.62 7.60 -29.48
N GLY A 73 8.39 6.52 -29.35
CA GLY A 73 9.53 6.50 -28.44
C GLY A 73 10.31 5.19 -28.48
N THR A 74 11.30 5.08 -27.58
CA THR A 74 12.09 3.87 -27.38
C THR A 74 11.43 3.00 -26.31
N LEU A 75 11.30 1.71 -26.57
CA LEU A 75 10.83 0.76 -25.56
C LEU A 75 11.91 0.56 -24.49
N VAL A 76 11.59 0.93 -23.26
CA VAL A 76 12.43 0.69 -22.08
C VAL A 76 11.73 -0.31 -21.19
N HIS A 77 12.37 -1.45 -20.93
CA HIS A 77 11.84 -2.44 -20.01
C HIS A 77 12.19 -2.03 -18.57
N LEU A 78 11.18 -1.68 -17.79
CA LEU A 78 11.31 -1.44 -16.36
C LEU A 78 11.01 -2.73 -15.62
N LYS A 79 11.99 -3.23 -14.84
CA LYS A 79 11.76 -4.39 -13.97
C LYS A 79 11.01 -3.91 -12.72
N SER A 80 9.91 -4.57 -12.38
CA SER A 80 9.23 -4.34 -11.10
C SER A 80 10.19 -4.67 -9.95
N ARG A 81 10.22 -3.85 -8.90
CA ARG A 81 10.99 -4.17 -7.70
C ARG A 81 10.24 -5.22 -6.88
N ASP A 82 10.90 -6.32 -6.57
CA ASP A 82 10.45 -7.34 -5.61
C ASP A 82 11.27 -7.21 -4.32
N LEU A 83 10.61 -7.25 -3.16
CA LEU A 83 11.26 -7.15 -1.85
C LEU A 83 12.24 -8.31 -1.65
N HIS A 84 12.07 -9.40 -2.39
CA HIS A 84 12.94 -10.58 -2.37
C HIS A 84 14.10 -10.49 -3.36
N GLU A 85 14.11 -9.52 -4.26
CA GLU A 85 15.19 -9.31 -5.24
C GLU A 85 16.14 -8.17 -4.83
N LEU A 86 16.20 -7.83 -3.54
CA LEU A 86 17.06 -6.79 -2.98
C LEU A 86 18.54 -7.22 -2.82
N GLY A 87 18.84 -8.51 -2.98
CA GLY A 87 20.15 -9.08 -2.68
C GLY A 87 20.34 -9.41 -1.20
N GLU A 88 21.58 -9.48 -0.73
CA GLU A 88 21.88 -9.71 0.68
C GLU A 88 21.51 -8.48 1.51
N LEU A 89 20.58 -8.67 2.46
CA LEU A 89 20.19 -7.63 3.40
C LEU A 89 21.26 -7.48 4.51
N PRO A 90 21.44 -6.27 5.08
CA PRO A 90 22.37 -6.05 6.18
C PRO A 90 22.12 -7.01 7.35
N VAL A 91 23.21 -7.48 7.96
CA VAL A 91 23.17 -8.27 9.19
C VAL A 91 22.77 -7.38 10.36
N ALA A 92 22.03 -7.93 11.32
CA ALA A 92 21.56 -7.21 12.49
C ALA A 92 22.72 -6.61 13.31
N ALA A 93 22.59 -5.32 13.63
CA ALA A 93 23.35 -4.62 14.64
C ALA A 93 22.73 -4.83 16.04
N SER A 94 23.03 -3.97 17.03
CA SER A 94 22.36 -4.06 18.33
C SER A 94 20.87 -3.70 18.19
N PRO A 95 19.97 -4.29 19.00
CA PRO A 95 18.54 -3.96 18.96
C PRO A 95 18.26 -2.46 19.07
N GLU A 96 19.04 -1.74 19.87
CA GLU A 96 18.90 -0.28 20.05
C GLU A 96 19.27 0.48 18.77
N GLN A 97 20.30 0.04 18.04
CA GLN A 97 20.70 0.63 16.78
C GLN A 97 19.64 0.38 15.70
N GLU A 98 19.12 -0.83 15.63
CA GLU A 98 18.07 -1.21 14.67
C GLU A 98 16.76 -0.47 14.94
N GLN A 99 16.37 -0.32 16.21
CA GLN A 99 15.20 0.48 16.60
C GLN A 99 15.39 1.96 16.26
N ALA A 100 16.58 2.52 16.51
CA ALA A 100 16.87 3.90 16.15
C ALA A 100 16.83 4.13 14.63
N ALA A 101 17.35 3.17 13.84
CA ALA A 101 17.27 3.19 12.39
C ALA A 101 15.81 3.15 11.91
N LEU A 102 15.00 2.24 12.48
CA LEU A 102 13.57 2.13 12.18
C LEU A 102 12.82 3.43 12.49
N ASP A 103 12.99 3.98 13.69
CA ASP A 103 12.31 5.21 14.12
C ASP A 103 12.69 6.41 13.25
N ASN A 104 13.98 6.52 12.92
CA ASN A 104 14.45 7.54 12.00
C ASN A 104 13.88 7.34 10.59
N GLY A 105 13.88 6.11 10.07
CA GLY A 105 13.39 5.77 8.74
C GLY A 105 11.90 6.08 8.59
N LEU A 106 11.07 5.66 9.54
CA LEU A 106 9.63 5.95 9.56
C LEU A 106 9.37 7.46 9.62
N ARG A 107 10.11 8.19 10.47
CA ARG A 107 9.99 9.64 10.58
C ARG A 107 10.33 10.35 9.26
N LEU A 108 11.39 9.92 8.58
CA LEU A 108 11.80 10.49 7.29
C LEU A 108 10.80 10.15 6.19
N LEU A 109 10.30 8.91 6.15
CA LEU A 109 9.28 8.48 5.20
C LEU A 109 7.99 9.30 5.33
N VAL A 110 7.46 9.44 6.55
CA VAL A 110 6.24 10.22 6.80
C VAL A 110 6.44 11.67 6.36
N LYS A 111 7.59 12.26 6.69
CA LYS A 111 7.92 13.63 6.25
C LYS A 111 7.96 13.76 4.73
N ASP A 112 8.57 12.79 4.03
CA ASP A 112 8.63 12.80 2.57
C ASP A 112 7.24 12.70 1.93
N ILE A 113 6.38 11.82 2.45
CA ILE A 113 4.99 11.69 2.01
C ILE A 113 4.22 13.00 2.26
N GLU A 114 4.38 13.61 3.44
CA GLU A 114 3.74 14.89 3.78
C GLU A 114 4.19 16.02 2.87
N LEU A 115 5.48 16.07 2.50
CA LEU A 115 5.97 17.05 1.52
C LEU A 115 5.34 16.83 0.15
N ARG A 116 5.26 15.58 -0.33
CA ARG A 116 4.62 15.25 -1.62
C ARG A 116 3.12 15.56 -1.63
N LEU A 117 2.45 15.48 -0.49
CA LEU A 117 1.03 15.83 -0.35
C LEU A 117 0.79 17.34 -0.53
N LEU A 118 1.75 18.21 -0.17
CA LEU A 118 1.60 19.66 -0.36
C LEU A 118 1.56 20.08 -1.84
N ASP A 119 2.18 19.29 -2.71
CA ASP A 119 2.31 19.59 -4.14
C ASP A 119 1.21 18.92 -5.00
N ASN A 120 0.32 18.13 -4.39
CA ASN A 120 -0.61 17.25 -5.13
C ASN A 120 -2.09 17.54 -4.78
N ASP A 121 -2.83 18.10 -5.74
CA ASP A 121 -4.27 18.36 -5.64
C ASP A 121 -5.11 17.29 -6.38
N GLY A 122 -4.51 16.16 -6.76
CA GLY A 122 -5.10 15.17 -7.67
C GLY A 122 -5.37 13.79 -7.06
N THR A 123 -5.67 12.83 -7.93
CA THR A 123 -5.89 11.42 -7.58
C THR A 123 -4.71 10.75 -6.85
N ALA A 124 -3.50 11.28 -6.99
CA ALA A 124 -2.34 10.79 -6.26
C ALA A 124 -2.39 11.11 -4.76
N SER A 125 -3.18 12.10 -4.33
CA SER A 125 -3.28 12.48 -2.91
C SER A 125 -3.92 11.36 -2.08
N ALA A 126 -4.96 10.69 -2.60
CA ALA A 126 -5.58 9.54 -1.93
C ALA A 126 -4.58 8.38 -1.73
N ILE A 127 -3.68 8.16 -2.70
CA ILE A 127 -2.62 7.14 -2.60
C ILE A 127 -1.59 7.54 -1.54
N LEU A 128 -1.17 8.80 -1.52
CA LEU A 128 -0.21 9.30 -0.55
C LEU A 128 -0.80 9.32 0.88
N GLU A 129 -2.07 9.64 1.05
CA GLU A 129 -2.78 9.51 2.33
C GLU A 129 -2.84 8.06 2.80
N ALA A 130 -3.13 7.13 1.88
CA ALA A 130 -3.07 5.69 2.12
C ALA A 130 -1.67 5.24 2.59
N HIS A 131 -0.60 5.73 1.95
CA HIS A 131 0.79 5.43 2.32
C HIS A 131 1.16 6.05 3.68
N ARG A 132 0.74 7.29 3.93
CA ARG A 132 0.93 7.96 5.22
C ARG A 132 0.24 7.20 6.35
N SER A 133 -1.01 6.79 6.13
CA SER A 133 -1.78 6.00 7.09
C SER A 133 -1.04 4.71 7.46
N LEU A 134 -0.55 3.95 6.48
CA LEU A 134 0.25 2.75 6.71
C LEU A 134 1.56 3.04 7.45
N ALA A 135 2.33 4.05 7.03
CA ALA A 135 3.61 4.40 7.65
C ALA A 135 3.47 4.89 9.10
N THR A 136 2.29 5.40 9.48
CA THR A 136 1.95 5.79 10.86
C THR A 136 1.17 4.73 11.64
N ASP A 137 0.89 3.57 11.04
CA ASP A 137 0.08 2.53 11.66
C ASP A 137 0.81 1.86 12.84
N ALA A 138 0.10 1.75 13.96
CA ALA A 138 0.65 1.17 15.18
C ALA A 138 0.94 -0.33 15.04
N SER A 139 0.10 -1.07 14.31
CA SER A 139 0.26 -2.52 14.10
C SER A 139 1.46 -2.80 13.21
N LEU A 140 1.66 -2.01 12.15
CA LEU A 140 2.86 -2.06 11.32
C LEU A 140 4.11 -1.83 12.16
N ARG A 141 4.14 -0.75 12.96
CA ARG A 141 5.28 -0.42 13.83
C ARG A 141 5.55 -1.53 14.85
N GLN A 142 4.51 -2.09 15.46
CA GLN A 142 4.64 -3.20 16.40
C GLN A 142 5.24 -4.45 15.75
N HIS A 143 4.80 -4.80 14.55
CA HIS A 143 5.33 -5.96 13.82
C HIS A 143 6.81 -5.76 13.44
N LEU A 144 7.18 -4.55 12.98
CA LEU A 144 8.57 -4.18 12.69
C LEU A 144 9.45 -4.31 13.93
N LEU A 145 9.02 -3.74 15.05
CA LEU A 145 9.73 -3.84 16.33
C LEU A 145 9.82 -5.28 16.83
N GLY A 146 8.76 -6.07 16.67
CA GLY A 146 8.76 -7.49 16.99
C GLY A 146 9.86 -8.24 16.23
N GLY A 147 9.98 -8.01 14.93
CA GLY A 147 11.05 -8.56 14.10
C GLY A 147 12.44 -8.23 14.62
N ILE A 148 12.69 -6.95 14.93
CA ILE A 148 13.97 -6.49 15.49
C ILE A 148 14.27 -7.16 16.84
N LEU A 149 13.28 -7.23 17.73
CA LEU A 149 13.42 -7.88 19.04
C LEU A 149 13.69 -9.39 18.93
N THR A 150 13.28 -10.03 17.83
CA THR A 150 13.62 -11.43 17.52
C THR A 150 14.97 -11.61 16.82
N GLY A 151 15.73 -10.52 16.61
CA GLY A 151 17.09 -10.56 16.07
C GLY A 151 17.22 -10.29 14.57
N LEU A 152 16.16 -9.82 13.91
CA LEU A 152 16.25 -9.35 12.53
C LEU A 152 16.92 -7.96 12.48
N SER A 153 17.67 -7.68 11.41
CA SER A 153 18.03 -6.29 11.10
C SER A 153 16.78 -5.49 10.73
N CYS A 154 16.86 -4.16 10.77
CA CYS A 154 15.75 -3.29 10.39
C CYS A 154 15.28 -3.59 8.95
N ALA A 155 16.22 -3.78 8.02
CA ALA A 155 15.89 -4.15 6.63
C ALA A 155 15.17 -5.50 6.53
N GLN A 156 15.62 -6.52 7.25
CA GLN A 156 14.97 -7.83 7.30
C GLN A 156 13.58 -7.75 7.94
N ALA A 157 13.43 -6.98 9.01
CA ALA A 157 12.15 -6.77 9.67
C ALA A 157 11.14 -6.06 8.75
N ILE A 158 11.60 -5.12 7.90
CA ILE A 158 10.76 -4.46 6.90
C ILE A 158 10.25 -5.45 5.87
N VAL A 159 11.13 -6.28 5.29
CA VAL A 159 10.73 -7.30 4.30
C VAL A 159 9.73 -8.28 4.92
N ALA A 160 10.04 -8.84 6.10
CA ALA A 160 9.15 -9.77 6.79
C ALA A 160 7.79 -9.15 7.16
N THR A 161 7.78 -7.87 7.54
CA THR A 161 6.53 -7.14 7.81
C THR A 161 5.74 -6.90 6.54
N GLY A 162 6.40 -6.55 5.44
CA GLY A 162 5.79 -6.43 4.12
C GLY A 162 5.08 -7.72 3.72
N ASP A 163 5.74 -8.87 3.84
CA ASP A 163 5.17 -10.18 3.52
C ASP A 163 3.94 -10.49 4.38
N HIS A 164 4.03 -10.24 5.68
CA HIS A 164 2.96 -10.48 6.63
C HIS A 164 1.68 -9.71 6.26
N PHE A 165 1.78 -8.40 6.07
CA PHE A 165 0.61 -7.57 5.75
C PHE A 165 0.14 -7.79 4.31
N CYS A 166 1.03 -8.06 3.35
CA CYS A 166 0.64 -8.44 1.99
C CYS A 166 -0.18 -9.74 1.99
N ALA A 167 0.20 -10.73 2.79
CA ALA A 167 -0.57 -11.97 2.93
C ALA A 167 -1.94 -11.69 3.56
N GLN A 168 -2.00 -10.94 4.67
CA GLN A 168 -3.27 -10.58 5.32
C GLN A 168 -4.23 -9.83 4.37
N PHE A 169 -3.72 -8.87 3.60
CA PHE A 169 -4.54 -8.07 2.70
C PHE A 169 -5.04 -8.90 1.51
N ARG A 170 -4.22 -9.83 1.00
CA ARG A 170 -4.62 -10.75 -0.06
C ARG A 170 -5.68 -11.75 0.40
N ASP A 171 -5.56 -12.25 1.62
CA ASP A 171 -6.50 -13.17 2.23
C ASP A 171 -7.75 -12.46 2.77
N SER A 172 -7.78 -11.13 2.70
CA SER A 172 -8.95 -10.34 3.06
C SER A 172 -10.13 -10.67 2.16
N GLY A 173 -11.32 -10.71 2.76
CA GLY A 173 -12.59 -10.84 2.04
C GLY A 173 -13.04 -9.60 1.28
N ASN A 174 -12.23 -8.54 1.29
CA ASN A 174 -12.53 -7.22 0.77
C ASN A 174 -11.61 -6.91 -0.43
N SER A 175 -12.19 -6.75 -1.61
CA SER A 175 -11.46 -6.45 -2.85
C SER A 175 -10.69 -5.13 -2.76
N TYR A 176 -11.19 -4.15 -2.01
CA TYR A 176 -10.46 -2.90 -1.79
C TYR A 176 -9.13 -3.16 -1.08
N LEU A 177 -9.12 -3.95 0.00
CA LEU A 177 -7.88 -4.29 0.71
C LEU A 177 -6.93 -5.15 -0.14
N GLN A 178 -7.47 -6.02 -1.00
CA GLN A 178 -6.65 -6.82 -1.93
C GLN A 178 -5.89 -5.93 -2.93
N GLU A 179 -6.50 -4.88 -3.45
CA GLU A 179 -5.82 -3.90 -4.32
C GLU A 179 -4.74 -3.12 -3.56
N ARG A 180 -4.92 -2.91 -2.25
CA ARG A 180 -3.96 -2.20 -1.38
C ARG A 180 -2.73 -3.03 -0.97
N VAL A 181 -2.59 -4.26 -1.44
CA VAL A 181 -1.33 -5.02 -1.30
C VAL A 181 -0.15 -4.26 -1.92
N LEU A 182 -0.39 -3.51 -3.01
CA LEU A 182 0.64 -2.69 -3.64
C LEU A 182 1.10 -1.54 -2.74
N ASP A 183 0.18 -0.90 -2.01
CA ASP A 183 0.52 0.16 -1.06
C ASP A 183 1.47 -0.32 0.04
N VAL A 184 1.20 -1.51 0.60
CA VAL A 184 2.06 -2.12 1.64
C VAL A 184 3.47 -2.34 1.10
N ARG A 185 3.59 -2.90 -0.11
CA ARG A 185 4.89 -3.11 -0.77
C ARG A 185 5.61 -1.79 -1.01
N ASP A 186 4.90 -0.78 -1.53
CA ASP A 186 5.48 0.53 -1.83
C ASP A 186 5.96 1.23 -0.58
N VAL A 187 5.20 1.20 0.52
CA VAL A 187 5.62 1.75 1.81
C VAL A 187 6.86 1.04 2.33
N CYS A 188 6.93 -0.29 2.23
CA CYS A 188 8.11 -1.06 2.62
C CYS A 188 9.33 -0.72 1.77
N PHE A 189 9.17 -0.58 0.45
CA PHE A 189 10.26 -0.15 -0.44
C PHE A 189 10.74 1.26 -0.15
N GLN A 190 9.83 2.19 0.13
CA GLN A 190 10.18 3.56 0.46
C GLN A 190 10.87 3.60 1.83
N LEU A 191 10.40 2.85 2.82
CA LEU A 191 11.05 2.76 4.13
C LEU A 191 12.48 2.22 4.03
N LEU A 192 12.72 1.21 3.19
CA LEU A 192 14.06 0.70 2.89
C LEU A 192 15.01 1.75 2.31
N GLN A 193 14.50 2.83 1.71
CA GLN A 193 15.33 3.94 1.19
C GLN A 193 15.72 4.95 2.27
N HIS A 194 15.13 4.85 3.46
CA HIS A 194 15.33 5.78 4.58
C HIS A 194 16.10 5.17 5.77
N ILE A 195 16.54 3.91 5.64
CA ILE A 195 17.38 3.20 6.63
C ILE A 195 18.76 2.91 6.05
#